data_AF-A0A926TNC6-F1
#
_entry.id   AF-A0A926TNC6-F1
#
_cell.length_a   1.000
_cell.length_b   1.000
_cell.length_c   1.000
_cell.angle_alpha   90.00
_cell.angle_beta   90.00
_cell.angle_gamma   90.00
#
_symmetry.space_group_name_H-M   'P 1'
#
loop_
_entity.id
_entity.type
_entity.pdbx_description
1 polymer ?
#
loop_
_entity_poly.entity_id
_entity_poly.type
_entity_poly.pdbx_seq_one_letter_code
_entity_poly.pdbx_strand_id
1 'polypeptide(L)'
;MSHAFRELLRKVGSGTHTSESLTREEAAAATRMMLLQEATPAQIGAFMIAHRIRRPTGTELAGMLDAYEALGPRLQPIGAAHPVTVLSVPYDGRSRTAPLSPLLALLLATANCPVVSHGGDRMPTKEGEPLIDYWRGLGIDWSQLSLAQVQHVLESTGIGFLYLPSHFPLAHGLVPYREQIGKRPPLATMELLWSPYAGEVHLVSGFVHPPTELMFQEAIALRGITHFTSVKGLEGSCDLPRERTAIIGLGAPTIGFERLTLHPRDYGFEGKNVALEATPTFVEAMLTVLAGQPSELMQSTLWNGGFYLWRCGSCRSLEAGIQEAKRLLTEGLVLQKLRDLQRVATPLQLAH
;
A
#
# COMPACT_ATOMS: atom_id res chain seq x y z
N MET A 1 -1.72 20.16 27.77
CA MET A 1 -1.23 20.84 26.55
C MET A 1 0.25 20.57 26.45
N SER A 2 0.74 19.96 25.36
CA SER A 2 2.18 19.72 25.20
C SER A 2 2.85 21.00 24.70
N HIS A 3 3.71 21.61 25.53
CA HIS A 3 4.50 22.79 25.15
C HIS A 3 5.50 22.45 24.04
N ALA A 4 6.14 21.29 24.11
CA ALA A 4 7.08 20.83 23.09
C ALA A 4 6.40 20.66 21.72
N PHE A 5 5.20 20.06 21.68
CA PHE A 5 4.46 19.91 20.44
C PHE A 5 3.99 21.26 19.86
N ARG A 6 3.70 22.25 20.73
CA ARG A 6 3.33 23.60 20.29
C ARG A 6 4.44 24.27 19.49
N GLU A 7 5.71 24.02 19.83
CA GLU A 7 6.85 24.57 19.08
C GLU A 7 6.96 23.97 17.67
N LEU A 8 6.74 22.66 17.55
CA LEU A 8 6.69 21.96 16.26
C LEU A 8 5.52 22.48 15.40
N LEU A 9 4.34 22.65 16.01
CA LEU A 9 3.18 23.24 15.35
C LEU A 9 3.45 24.68 14.88
N ARG A 10 4.15 25.50 15.69
CA ARG A 10 4.48 26.87 15.33
C ARG A 10 5.40 26.92 14.10
N LYS A 11 6.39 26.01 14.00
CA LYS A 11 7.26 25.92 12.82
C LYS A 11 6.48 25.62 11.54
N VAL A 12 5.58 24.63 11.57
CA VAL A 12 4.82 24.25 10.36
C VAL A 12 3.65 25.20 10.06
N GLY A 13 3.14 25.93 11.06
CA GLY A 13 1.92 26.72 10.99
C GLY A 13 2.08 28.24 11.11
N SER A 14 3.29 28.78 11.04
CA SER A 14 3.55 30.23 11.23
C SER A 14 3.14 31.13 10.07
N GLY A 15 2.78 30.57 8.90
CA GLY A 15 2.28 31.32 7.73
C GLY A 15 3.02 31.01 6.42
N THR A 16 2.52 31.54 5.31
CA THR A 16 3.02 31.20 3.96
C THR A 16 4.50 31.52 3.74
N HIS A 17 5.02 32.58 4.37
CA HIS A 17 6.41 33.05 4.18
C HIS A 17 7.31 32.79 5.38
N THR A 18 6.75 32.28 6.47
CA THR A 18 7.41 32.12 7.78
C THR A 18 7.42 30.67 8.25
N SER A 19 6.69 29.78 7.56
CA SER A 19 6.68 28.36 7.87
C SER A 19 8.00 27.71 7.47
N GLU A 20 8.47 26.84 8.35
CA GLU A 20 9.72 26.11 8.20
C GLU A 20 9.41 24.62 8.02
N SER A 21 10.27 23.93 7.27
CA SER A 21 10.26 22.47 7.26
C SER A 21 10.81 21.95 8.58
N LEU A 22 10.24 20.86 9.09
CA LEU A 22 10.84 20.15 10.20
C LEU A 22 12.07 19.38 9.74
N THR A 23 13.05 19.26 10.63
CA THR A 23 14.11 18.25 10.49
C THR A 23 13.52 16.84 10.58
N ARG A 24 14.30 15.82 10.19
CA ARG A 24 13.89 14.40 10.28
C ARG A 24 13.54 14.04 11.72
N GLU A 25 14.36 14.46 12.68
CA GLU A 25 14.19 14.23 14.11
C GLU A 25 12.94 14.93 14.66
N GLU A 26 12.69 16.17 14.24
CA GLU A 26 11.49 16.91 14.63
C GLU A 26 10.21 16.30 14.06
N ALA A 27 10.23 15.84 12.80
CA ALA A 27 9.10 15.15 12.19
C ALA A 27 8.81 13.80 12.87
N ALA A 28 9.86 13.07 13.27
CA ALA A 28 9.75 11.86 14.08
C ALA A 28 9.15 12.18 15.46
N ALA A 29 9.65 13.21 16.13
CA ALA A 29 9.15 13.64 17.44
C ALA A 29 7.68 14.07 17.38
N ALA A 30 7.29 14.88 16.38
CA ALA A 30 5.90 15.30 16.19
C ALA A 30 4.99 14.09 15.99
N THR A 31 5.39 13.17 15.11
CA THR A 31 4.61 11.97 14.79
C THR A 31 4.48 11.06 16.01
N ARG A 32 5.55 10.85 16.77
CA ARG A 32 5.53 10.09 18.03
C ARG A 32 4.56 10.70 19.05
N MET A 33 4.61 12.01 19.26
CA MET A 33 3.70 12.72 20.17
C MET A 33 2.23 12.62 19.73
N MET A 34 1.97 12.63 18.42
CA MET A 34 0.62 12.42 17.87
C MET A 34 0.15 10.97 18.11
N LEU A 35 0.98 9.98 17.76
CA LEU A 35 0.66 8.55 17.94
C LEU A 35 0.36 8.19 19.40
N LEU A 36 1.14 8.73 20.34
CA LEU A 36 0.99 8.50 21.77
C LEU A 36 -0.04 9.42 22.45
N GLN A 37 -0.74 10.27 21.68
CA GLN A 37 -1.73 11.23 22.20
C GLN A 37 -1.16 12.17 23.28
N GLU A 38 0.14 12.49 23.21
CA GLU A 38 0.80 13.46 24.10
C GLU A 38 0.40 14.92 23.74
N ALA A 39 0.08 15.17 22.47
CA ALA A 39 -0.51 16.41 21.99
C ALA A 39 -2.05 16.38 22.15
N THR A 40 -2.67 17.53 22.42
CA THR A 40 -4.14 17.58 22.54
C THR A 40 -4.82 17.40 21.16
N PRO A 41 -6.09 16.97 21.10
CA PRO A 41 -6.84 16.87 19.84
C PRO A 41 -6.76 18.12 18.96
N ALA A 42 -6.88 19.30 19.57
CA ALA A 42 -6.76 20.58 18.86
C ALA A 42 -5.35 20.80 18.28
N GLN A 43 -4.30 20.44 19.02
CA GLN A 43 -2.92 20.53 18.54
C GLN A 43 -2.67 19.55 17.38
N ILE A 44 -3.13 18.30 17.51
CA ILE A 44 -3.00 17.26 16.48
C ILE A 44 -3.70 17.69 15.19
N GLY A 45 -4.96 18.14 15.29
CA GLY A 45 -5.72 18.58 14.13
C GLY A 45 -5.12 19.83 13.46
N ALA A 46 -4.67 20.81 14.26
CA ALA A 46 -3.99 21.99 13.75
C ALA A 46 -2.68 21.62 13.02
N PHE A 47 -1.89 20.68 13.56
CA PHE A 47 -0.67 20.21 12.93
C PHE A 47 -0.95 19.52 11.60
N MET A 48 -1.91 18.59 11.55
CA MET A 48 -2.28 17.88 10.33
C MET A 48 -2.64 18.83 9.18
N ILE A 49 -3.41 19.89 9.48
CA ILE A 49 -3.82 20.86 8.45
C ILE A 49 -2.72 21.85 8.09
N ALA A 50 -1.98 22.39 9.08
CA ALA A 50 -0.85 23.26 8.81
C ALA A 50 0.20 22.56 7.93
N HIS A 51 0.56 21.31 8.28
CA HIS A 51 1.51 20.51 7.52
C HIS A 51 0.99 20.15 6.13
N ARG A 52 -0.32 19.87 5.98
CA ARG A 52 -0.95 19.67 4.66
C ARG A 52 -0.84 20.92 3.78
N ILE A 53 -1.14 22.10 4.31
CA ILE A 53 -1.14 23.36 3.55
C ILE A 53 0.29 23.72 3.13
N ARG A 54 1.26 23.59 4.04
CA ARG A 54 2.69 23.85 3.76
C ARG A 54 3.27 22.86 2.76
N ARG A 55 2.75 21.63 2.76
CA ARG A 55 3.24 20.43 2.07
C ARG A 55 4.51 19.86 2.72
N PRO A 56 4.54 18.57 3.07
CA PRO A 56 5.72 17.94 3.67
C PRO A 56 6.89 17.89 2.68
N THR A 57 8.11 17.76 3.18
CA THR A 57 9.30 17.36 2.41
C THR A 57 9.52 15.85 2.52
N GLY A 58 10.37 15.25 1.67
CA GLY A 58 10.71 13.83 1.81
C GLY A 58 11.46 13.55 3.12
N THR A 59 12.31 14.47 3.58
CA THR A 59 12.96 14.42 4.90
C THR A 59 11.95 14.29 6.04
N GLU A 60 10.84 15.04 6.00
CA GLU A 60 9.80 14.93 7.02
C GLU A 60 9.04 13.60 6.92
N LEU A 61 8.72 13.13 5.70
CA LEU A 61 8.09 11.82 5.52
C LEU A 61 9.00 10.70 6.08
N ALA A 62 10.32 10.78 5.90
CA ALA A 62 11.27 9.85 6.48
C ALA A 62 11.23 9.87 8.02
N GLY A 63 11.20 11.06 8.64
CA GLY A 63 11.06 11.20 10.09
C GLY A 63 9.73 10.64 10.60
N MET A 64 8.63 10.89 9.91
CA MET A 64 7.32 10.30 10.23
C MET A 64 7.36 8.77 10.17
N LEU A 65 8.00 8.21 9.14
CA LEU A 65 8.23 6.77 9.04
C LEU A 65 9.11 6.26 10.19
N ASP A 66 10.06 7.05 10.72
CA ASP A 66 10.94 6.61 11.82
C ASP A 66 10.13 6.42 13.11
N ALA A 67 9.14 7.29 13.35
CA ALA A 67 8.20 7.11 14.45
C ALA A 67 7.30 5.87 14.27
N TYR A 68 6.84 5.61 13.04
CA TYR A 68 6.10 4.38 12.71
C TYR A 68 6.98 3.15 12.91
N GLU A 69 8.26 3.23 12.55
CA GLU A 69 9.22 2.16 12.72
C GLU A 69 9.51 1.86 14.21
N ALA A 70 9.59 2.89 15.04
CA ALA A 70 9.87 2.78 16.47
C ALA A 70 8.68 2.28 17.31
N LEU A 71 7.45 2.60 16.91
CA LEU A 71 6.23 2.29 17.68
C LEU A 71 5.32 1.24 17.04
N GLY A 72 5.47 1.00 15.74
CA GLY A 72 4.55 0.19 14.95
C GLY A 72 4.90 -1.30 14.91
N PRO A 73 3.95 -2.13 14.47
CA PRO A 73 4.15 -3.57 14.31
C PRO A 73 5.13 -3.88 13.18
N ARG A 74 5.81 -5.03 13.29
CA ARG A 74 6.58 -5.60 12.19
C ARG A 74 6.40 -7.11 12.10
N LEU A 75 6.07 -7.57 10.91
CA LEU A 75 6.20 -8.97 10.54
C LEU A 75 7.69 -9.30 10.41
N GLN A 76 8.06 -10.49 10.90
CA GLN A 76 9.43 -10.97 10.95
C GLN A 76 9.85 -11.57 9.60
N PRO A 77 11.16 -11.57 9.28
CA PRO A 77 11.66 -12.11 8.04
C PRO A 77 11.23 -13.57 7.81
N ILE A 78 10.80 -13.88 6.59
CA ILE A 78 10.48 -15.24 6.13
C ILE A 78 11.53 -15.71 5.12
N GLY A 79 11.72 -17.03 5.01
CA GLY A 79 12.55 -17.61 3.95
C GLY A 79 11.82 -17.60 2.61
N ALA A 80 12.22 -16.73 1.69
CA ALA A 80 11.62 -16.63 0.35
C ALA A 80 12.70 -16.45 -0.73
N ALA A 81 12.40 -16.91 -1.95
CA ALA A 81 13.29 -16.76 -3.10
C ALA A 81 13.38 -15.31 -3.60
N HIS A 82 12.37 -14.49 -3.31
CA HIS A 82 12.26 -13.09 -3.68
C HIS A 82 11.99 -12.22 -2.44
N PRO A 83 12.43 -10.95 -2.41
CA PRO A 83 12.06 -10.01 -1.35
C PRO A 83 10.54 -9.90 -1.20
N VAL A 84 10.08 -9.62 0.02
CA VAL A 84 8.64 -9.39 0.27
C VAL A 84 8.21 -8.13 -0.44
N THR A 85 7.19 -8.24 -1.29
CA THR A 85 6.57 -7.10 -1.96
C THR A 85 5.59 -6.43 -1.00
N VAL A 86 5.88 -5.21 -0.60
CA VAL A 86 4.95 -4.41 0.21
C VAL A 86 4.09 -3.59 -0.75
N LEU A 87 2.84 -4.00 -0.94
CA LEU A 87 1.90 -3.37 -1.85
C LEU A 87 1.07 -2.30 -1.13
N SER A 88 1.54 -1.06 -1.15
CA SER A 88 0.94 0.05 -0.41
C SER A 88 -0.09 0.82 -1.24
N VAL A 89 -1.36 0.77 -0.82
CA VAL A 89 -2.44 1.54 -1.46
C VAL A 89 -2.96 2.66 -0.55
N PRO A 90 -3.58 3.73 -1.10
CA PRO A 90 -4.24 4.73 -0.27
C PRO A 90 -5.35 4.11 0.59
N TYR A 91 -5.33 4.39 1.90
CA TYR A 91 -6.33 3.83 2.83
C TYR A 91 -7.72 4.40 2.65
N ASP A 92 -7.86 5.57 2.00
CA ASP A 92 -9.18 6.14 1.67
C ASP A 92 -9.88 5.43 0.50
N GLY A 93 -9.32 4.29 0.05
CA GLY A 93 -9.98 3.32 -0.81
C GLY A 93 -10.10 3.75 -2.27
N ARG A 94 -10.92 3.02 -3.03
CA ARG A 94 -11.26 3.31 -4.43
C ARG A 94 -12.67 3.91 -4.51
N SER A 95 -12.89 4.84 -5.44
CA SER A 95 -14.24 5.34 -5.74
C SER A 95 -14.62 5.27 -7.21
N ARG A 96 -13.67 4.97 -8.12
CA ARG A 96 -13.93 5.00 -9.57
C ARG A 96 -13.46 3.75 -10.29
N THR A 97 -12.36 3.17 -9.86
CA THR A 97 -11.69 2.06 -10.55
C THR A 97 -11.55 0.84 -9.65
N ALA A 98 -11.70 -0.35 -10.23
CA ALA A 98 -11.57 -1.62 -9.55
C ALA A 98 -10.18 -1.79 -8.87
N PRO A 99 -10.11 -2.12 -7.57
CA PRO A 99 -8.86 -2.40 -6.89
C PRO A 99 -8.34 -3.81 -7.23
N LEU A 100 -7.15 -3.90 -7.82
CA LEU A 100 -6.57 -5.20 -8.21
C LEU A 100 -5.75 -5.86 -7.11
N SER A 101 -5.46 -5.15 -6.01
CA SER A 101 -4.48 -5.58 -4.99
C SER A 101 -4.70 -6.99 -4.45
N PRO A 102 -5.93 -7.46 -4.13
CA PRO A 102 -6.14 -8.84 -3.69
C PRO A 102 -5.80 -9.88 -4.77
N LEU A 103 -6.20 -9.63 -6.02
CA LEU A 103 -5.86 -10.50 -7.16
C LEU A 103 -4.35 -10.53 -7.40
N LEU A 104 -3.67 -9.39 -7.31
CA LEU A 104 -2.21 -9.30 -7.46
C LEU A 104 -1.49 -10.02 -6.32
N ALA A 105 -1.94 -9.90 -5.07
CA ALA A 105 -1.37 -10.61 -3.94
C ALA A 105 -1.44 -12.14 -4.12
N LEU A 106 -2.60 -12.65 -4.53
CA LEU A 106 -2.79 -14.07 -4.84
C LEU A 106 -1.90 -14.52 -6.01
N LEU A 107 -1.86 -13.75 -7.09
CA LEU A 107 -1.08 -14.08 -8.28
C LEU A 107 0.43 -14.13 -7.98
N LEU A 108 0.96 -13.11 -7.30
CA LEU A 108 2.38 -13.03 -6.95
C LEU A 108 2.79 -14.13 -5.97
N ALA A 109 1.99 -14.39 -4.93
CA ALA A 109 2.27 -15.46 -3.98
C ALA A 109 2.19 -16.86 -4.62
N THR A 110 1.40 -17.03 -5.70
CA THR A 110 1.40 -18.26 -6.51
C THR A 110 2.73 -18.46 -7.23
N ALA A 111 3.40 -17.38 -7.62
CA ALA A 111 4.72 -17.39 -8.25
C ALA A 111 5.89 -17.31 -7.24
N ASN A 112 5.65 -17.62 -5.96
CA ASN A 112 6.62 -17.54 -4.86
C ASN A 112 7.20 -16.13 -4.61
N CYS A 113 6.48 -15.08 -5.01
CA CYS A 113 6.75 -13.69 -4.64
C CYS A 113 5.84 -13.32 -3.46
N PRO A 114 6.32 -13.36 -2.21
CA PRO A 114 5.46 -13.05 -1.07
C PRO A 114 5.02 -11.59 -1.06
N VAL A 115 3.79 -11.34 -0.61
CA VAL A 115 3.17 -10.02 -0.61
C VAL A 115 2.67 -9.68 0.79
N VAL A 116 3.04 -8.50 1.26
CA VAL A 116 2.43 -7.87 2.44
C VAL A 116 1.65 -6.64 1.99
N SER A 117 0.41 -6.54 2.41
CA SER A 117 -0.43 -5.35 2.23
C SER A 117 -0.84 -4.81 3.60
N HIS A 118 -1.37 -3.59 3.61
CA HIS A 118 -1.87 -2.97 4.84
C HIS A 118 -3.01 -2.01 4.50
N GLY A 119 -3.88 -1.81 5.48
CA GLY A 119 -5.08 -1.00 5.34
C GLY A 119 -5.95 -1.08 6.59
N GLY A 120 -7.10 -0.41 6.58
CA GLY A 120 -8.06 -0.47 7.68
C GLY A 120 -9.47 -0.52 7.15
N ASP A 121 -10.40 -0.01 7.94
CA ASP A 121 -11.77 0.24 7.52
C ASP A 121 -11.85 1.40 6.52
N ARG A 122 -13.06 1.75 6.15
CA ARG A 122 -13.35 2.93 5.33
C ARG A 122 -12.74 4.17 6.00
N MET A 123 -12.00 4.96 5.22
CA MET A 123 -11.30 6.14 5.72
C MET A 123 -11.60 7.42 4.92
N PRO A 124 -11.54 8.59 5.60
CA PRO A 124 -11.66 9.88 4.95
C PRO A 124 -10.43 10.21 4.10
N THR A 125 -10.57 11.07 3.08
CA THR A 125 -11.78 11.84 2.75
C THR A 125 -12.63 11.22 1.64
N LYS A 126 -12.12 10.19 0.96
CA LYS A 126 -12.79 9.61 -0.20
C LYS A 126 -13.92 8.67 0.21
N GLU A 127 -13.83 8.06 1.40
CA GLU A 127 -14.82 7.08 1.88
C GLU A 127 -15.01 5.91 0.89
N GLY A 128 -13.93 5.54 0.18
CA GLY A 128 -13.94 4.43 -0.76
C GLY A 128 -14.00 3.09 -0.05
N GLU A 129 -14.42 2.06 -0.78
CA GLU A 129 -14.47 0.70 -0.24
C GLU A 129 -13.06 0.24 0.19
N PRO A 130 -12.90 -0.25 1.44
CA PRO A 130 -11.60 -0.64 1.97
C PRO A 130 -11.19 -2.03 1.46
N LEU A 131 -9.87 -2.27 1.38
CA LEU A 131 -9.34 -3.56 0.93
C LEU A 131 -9.82 -4.75 1.76
N ILE A 132 -10.10 -4.54 3.06
CA ILE A 132 -10.54 -5.60 3.97
C ILE A 132 -11.87 -6.23 3.53
N ASP A 133 -12.78 -5.46 2.94
CA ASP A 133 -14.10 -5.97 2.54
C ASP A 133 -14.00 -6.89 1.30
N TYR A 134 -13.05 -6.64 0.41
CA TYR A 134 -12.74 -7.54 -0.69
C TYR A 134 -12.11 -8.85 -0.21
N TRP A 135 -11.22 -8.79 0.78
CA TRP A 135 -10.67 -10.00 1.41
C TRP A 135 -11.76 -10.83 2.12
N ARG A 136 -12.69 -10.17 2.84
CA ARG A 136 -13.85 -10.83 3.47
C ARG A 136 -14.73 -11.53 2.45
N GLY A 137 -15.01 -10.87 1.32
CA GLY A 137 -15.74 -11.49 0.21
C GLY A 137 -15.02 -12.70 -0.41
N LEU A 138 -13.69 -12.72 -0.36
CA LEU A 138 -12.85 -13.87 -0.72
C LEU A 138 -12.70 -14.89 0.44
N GLY A 139 -13.43 -14.74 1.54
CA GLY A 139 -13.46 -15.68 2.66
C GLY A 139 -12.35 -15.52 3.69
N ILE A 140 -11.62 -14.38 3.69
CA ILE A 140 -10.52 -14.11 4.63
C ILE A 140 -10.80 -12.80 5.36
N ASP A 141 -11.00 -12.87 6.68
CA ASP A 141 -11.20 -11.70 7.52
C ASP A 141 -9.95 -11.44 8.37
N TRP A 142 -9.04 -10.62 7.84
CA TRP A 142 -7.79 -10.26 8.51
C TRP A 142 -8.00 -9.49 9.81
N SER A 143 -9.19 -8.93 10.08
CA SER A 143 -9.47 -8.26 11.36
C SER A 143 -9.61 -9.23 12.53
N GLN A 144 -9.85 -10.52 12.26
CA GLN A 144 -9.94 -11.57 13.30
C GLN A 144 -8.58 -12.20 13.61
N LEU A 145 -7.51 -11.81 12.92
CA LEU A 145 -6.19 -12.35 13.14
C LEU A 145 -5.38 -11.40 14.02
N SER A 146 -4.67 -11.96 14.98
CA SER A 146 -3.57 -11.30 15.69
C SER A 146 -2.33 -11.18 14.79
N LEU A 147 -1.40 -10.30 15.14
CA LEU A 147 -0.17 -10.12 14.37
C LEU A 147 0.66 -11.42 14.25
N ALA A 148 0.65 -12.26 15.29
CA ALA A 148 1.32 -13.56 15.26
C ALA A 148 0.65 -14.55 14.31
N GLN A 149 -0.69 -14.52 14.22
CA GLN A 149 -1.42 -15.32 13.22
C GLN A 149 -1.18 -14.79 11.81
N VAL A 150 -1.12 -13.47 11.60
CA VAL A 150 -0.75 -12.88 10.31
C VAL A 150 0.65 -13.32 9.89
N GLN A 151 1.61 -13.34 10.83
CA GLN A 151 2.96 -13.88 10.59
C GLN A 151 2.92 -15.34 10.13
N HIS A 152 2.17 -16.20 10.83
CA HIS A 152 2.03 -17.60 10.47
C HIS A 152 1.39 -17.81 9.08
N VAL A 153 0.37 -17.02 8.76
CA VAL A 153 -0.27 -17.05 7.43
C VAL A 153 0.71 -16.60 6.36
N LEU A 154 1.49 -15.54 6.60
CA LEU A 154 2.52 -15.06 5.68
C LEU A 154 3.57 -16.15 5.40
N GLU A 155 4.10 -16.79 6.44
CA GLU A 155 5.08 -17.88 6.32
C GLU A 155 4.54 -19.07 5.52
N SER A 156 3.25 -19.40 5.72
CA SER A 156 2.63 -20.58 5.12
C SER A 156 2.17 -20.36 3.68
N THR A 157 1.75 -19.14 3.34
CA THR A 157 1.03 -18.87 2.09
C THR A 157 1.74 -17.88 1.17
N GLY A 158 2.66 -17.08 1.74
CA GLY A 158 3.28 -15.94 1.08
C GLY A 158 2.42 -14.67 1.09
N ILE A 159 1.30 -14.62 1.83
CA ILE A 159 0.41 -13.46 1.87
C ILE A 159 0.19 -13.00 3.31
N GLY A 160 0.39 -11.70 3.56
CA GLY A 160 0.07 -11.05 4.83
C GLY A 160 -0.70 -9.75 4.62
N PHE A 161 -1.59 -9.43 5.55
CA PHE A 161 -2.29 -8.14 5.58
C PHE A 161 -2.30 -7.58 7.00
N LEU A 162 -1.78 -6.36 7.17
CA LEU A 162 -1.92 -5.64 8.43
C LEU A 162 -3.18 -4.80 8.42
N TYR A 163 -4.17 -5.26 9.19
CA TYR A 163 -5.37 -4.48 9.53
C TYR A 163 -5.05 -3.44 10.61
N LEU A 164 -5.02 -2.16 10.22
CA LEU A 164 -4.57 -1.03 11.04
C LEU A 164 -5.27 -0.94 12.41
N PRO A 165 -6.61 -1.08 12.52
CA PRO A 165 -7.31 -0.90 13.79
C PRO A 165 -6.82 -1.82 14.91
N SER A 166 -6.59 -3.11 14.61
CA SER A 166 -6.12 -4.08 15.60
C SER A 166 -4.59 -4.17 15.69
N HIS A 167 -3.87 -4.02 14.57
CA HIS A 167 -2.43 -4.24 14.53
C HIS A 167 -1.58 -3.02 14.84
N PHE A 168 -2.10 -1.81 14.61
CA PHE A 168 -1.41 -0.57 14.97
C PHE A 168 -2.38 0.46 15.57
N PRO A 169 -2.92 0.20 16.77
CA PRO A 169 -3.95 1.04 17.39
C PRO A 169 -3.52 2.49 17.61
N LEU A 170 -2.22 2.77 17.82
CA LEU A 170 -1.71 4.14 17.93
C LEU A 170 -1.92 4.95 16.64
N ALA A 171 -1.66 4.34 15.48
CA ALA A 171 -1.91 4.97 14.18
C ALA A 171 -3.42 5.07 13.90
N HIS A 172 -4.19 4.03 14.23
CA HIS A 172 -5.65 4.07 14.12
C HIS A 172 -6.28 5.18 14.99
N GLY A 173 -5.71 5.49 16.16
CA GLY A 173 -6.16 6.59 17.02
C GLY A 173 -6.06 7.98 16.38
N LEU A 174 -5.41 8.12 15.22
CA LEU A 174 -5.39 9.36 14.43
C LEU A 174 -6.54 9.44 13.41
N VAL A 175 -7.22 8.34 13.11
CA VAL A 175 -8.32 8.27 12.13
C VAL A 175 -9.51 9.15 12.51
N PRO A 176 -10.00 9.18 13.77
CA PRO A 176 -11.10 10.07 14.15
C PRO A 176 -10.80 11.56 13.90
N TYR A 177 -9.55 11.99 14.08
CA TYR A 177 -9.15 13.37 13.74
C TYR A 177 -9.19 13.61 12.23
N ARG A 178 -8.79 12.64 11.41
CA ARG A 178 -8.87 12.72 9.94
C ARG A 178 -10.32 12.87 9.48
N GLU A 179 -11.26 12.18 10.13
CA GLU A 179 -12.69 12.25 9.84
C GLU A 179 -13.24 13.64 10.13
N GLN A 180 -12.98 14.16 11.33
CA GLN A 180 -13.40 15.50 11.74
C GLN A 180 -12.81 16.61 10.84
N ILE A 181 -11.57 16.44 10.40
CA ILE A 181 -10.88 17.40 9.53
C ILE A 181 -11.41 17.36 8.09
N GLY A 182 -11.84 16.19 7.59
CA GLY A 182 -12.36 16.03 6.22
C GLY A 182 -11.33 16.32 5.12
N LYS A 183 -10.03 16.15 5.40
CA LYS A 183 -8.92 16.31 4.45
C LYS A 183 -7.83 15.28 4.70
N ARG A 184 -7.16 14.87 3.62
CA ARG A 184 -6.04 13.91 3.67
C ARG A 184 -4.79 14.53 4.34
N PRO A 185 -4.35 14.10 5.53
CA PRO A 185 -3.12 14.65 6.12
C PRO A 185 -1.86 14.12 5.40
N PRO A 186 -0.68 14.73 5.63
CA PRO A 186 0.61 14.16 5.21
C PRO A 186 0.85 12.72 5.65
N LEU A 187 0.28 12.29 6.80
CA LEU A 187 0.32 10.90 7.25
C LEU A 187 -0.21 9.93 6.20
N ALA A 188 -1.28 10.27 5.48
CA ALA A 188 -1.83 9.39 4.44
C ALA A 188 -0.93 9.30 3.18
N THR A 189 -0.02 10.26 3.02
CA THR A 189 1.01 10.21 1.96
C THR A 189 2.19 9.37 2.43
N MET A 190 2.57 9.50 3.71
CA MET A 190 3.60 8.69 4.34
C MET A 190 3.20 7.20 4.43
N GLU A 191 1.94 6.89 4.73
CA GLU A 191 1.39 5.53 4.79
C GLU A 191 1.65 4.73 3.49
N LEU A 192 1.76 5.40 2.34
CA LEU A 192 2.11 4.77 1.05
C LEU A 192 3.55 4.26 0.99
N LEU A 193 4.42 4.73 1.88
CA LEU A 193 5.82 4.34 2.01
C LEU A 193 6.08 3.45 3.22
N TRP A 194 5.06 3.20 4.05
CA TRP A 194 5.21 2.39 5.25
C TRP A 194 5.41 0.92 4.88
N SER A 195 6.43 0.31 5.46
CA SER A 195 6.72 -1.11 5.38
C SER A 195 6.64 -1.73 6.78
N PRO A 196 5.60 -2.52 7.08
CA PRO A 196 5.48 -3.24 8.34
C PRO A 196 6.17 -4.62 8.31
N TYR A 197 7.33 -4.72 7.66
CA TYR A 197 8.11 -5.93 7.55
C TYR A 197 9.57 -5.64 7.87
N ALA A 198 10.19 -6.48 8.68
CA ALA A 198 11.55 -6.25 9.20
C ALA A 198 12.68 -6.71 8.26
N GLY A 199 12.38 -7.53 7.24
CA GLY A 199 13.36 -8.02 6.28
C GLY A 199 13.51 -7.14 5.03
N GLU A 200 14.24 -7.64 4.04
CA GLU A 200 14.34 -6.98 2.74
C GLU A 200 12.98 -6.92 2.03
N VAL A 201 12.68 -5.75 1.46
CA VAL A 201 11.41 -5.50 0.77
C VAL A 201 11.62 -4.97 -0.64
N HIS A 202 10.68 -5.33 -1.51
CA HIS A 202 10.35 -4.55 -2.69
C HIS A 202 9.18 -3.62 -2.32
N LEU A 203 9.44 -2.34 -2.07
CA LEU A 203 8.39 -1.38 -1.70
C LEU A 203 7.64 -0.90 -2.95
N VAL A 204 6.33 -1.12 -3.02
CA VAL A 204 5.49 -0.68 -4.13
C VAL A 204 4.53 0.40 -3.65
N SER A 205 4.59 1.59 -4.26
CA SER A 205 3.76 2.74 -3.88
C SER A 205 3.08 3.40 -5.07
N GLY A 206 1.86 3.86 -4.88
CA GLY A 206 1.16 4.68 -5.86
C GLY A 206 1.35 6.18 -5.63
N PHE A 207 1.34 6.98 -6.68
CA PHE A 207 1.34 8.45 -6.60
C PHE A 207 0.41 9.08 -7.63
N VAL A 208 0.03 10.35 -7.41
CA VAL A 208 -0.93 11.08 -8.27
C VAL A 208 -0.29 12.15 -9.15
N HIS A 209 0.84 12.75 -8.73
CA HIS A 209 1.54 13.78 -9.49
C HIS A 209 3.07 13.75 -9.25
N PRO A 210 3.90 14.17 -10.23
CA PRO A 210 5.36 14.07 -10.15
C PRO A 210 6.02 14.66 -8.89
N PRO A 211 5.56 15.78 -8.31
CA PRO A 211 6.14 16.28 -7.06
C PRO A 211 6.03 15.30 -5.89
N THR A 212 5.00 14.42 -5.86
CA THR A 212 4.90 13.37 -4.84
C THR A 212 5.95 12.30 -5.02
N GLU A 213 6.24 11.93 -6.26
CA GLU A 213 7.27 10.94 -6.55
C GLU A 213 8.66 11.42 -6.10
N LEU A 214 8.98 12.70 -6.27
CA LEU A 214 10.25 13.26 -5.77
C LEU A 214 10.34 13.21 -4.24
N MET A 215 9.25 13.55 -3.53
CA MET A 215 9.19 13.41 -2.07
C MET A 215 9.36 11.95 -1.64
N PHE A 216 8.79 11.00 -2.39
CA PHE A 216 8.95 9.57 -2.13
C PHE A 216 10.39 9.12 -2.31
N GLN A 217 11.05 9.52 -3.39
CA GLN A 217 12.46 9.19 -3.64
C GLN A 217 13.37 9.67 -2.52
N GLU A 218 13.21 10.92 -2.09
CA GLU A 218 13.99 11.47 -0.97
C GLU A 218 13.74 10.69 0.33
N ALA A 219 12.48 10.42 0.67
CA ALA A 219 12.12 9.69 1.90
C ALA A 219 12.67 8.25 1.89
N ILE A 220 12.47 7.52 0.79
CA ILE A 220 12.93 6.15 0.58
C ILE A 220 14.46 6.07 0.65
N ALA A 221 15.18 7.03 0.05
CA ALA A 221 16.64 7.10 0.10
C ALA A 221 17.16 7.32 1.53
N LEU A 222 16.55 8.25 2.29
CA LEU A 222 16.89 8.48 3.70
C LEU A 222 16.61 7.27 4.60
N ARG A 223 15.71 6.39 4.16
CA ARG A 223 15.34 5.14 4.81
C ARG A 223 16.16 3.94 4.35
N GLY A 224 17.10 4.12 3.42
CA GLY A 224 17.95 3.05 2.90
C GLY A 224 17.21 2.00 2.08
N ILE A 225 15.99 2.29 1.63
CA ILE A 225 15.22 1.37 0.79
C ILE A 225 15.71 1.52 -0.65
N THR A 226 16.32 0.47 -1.19
CA THR A 226 16.93 0.50 -2.53
C THR A 226 16.10 -0.17 -3.59
N HIS A 227 15.24 -1.14 -3.22
CA HIS A 227 14.35 -1.84 -4.14
C HIS A 227 12.91 -1.31 -4.02
N PHE A 228 12.48 -0.49 -4.98
CA PHE A 228 11.14 0.08 -4.98
C PHE A 228 10.55 0.23 -6.38
N THR A 229 9.22 0.32 -6.44
CA THR A 229 8.46 0.69 -7.62
C THR A 229 7.43 1.76 -7.23
N SER A 230 7.54 2.96 -7.80
CA SER A 230 6.50 4.00 -7.70
C SER A 230 5.67 4.02 -8.98
N VAL A 231 4.34 4.02 -8.87
CA VAL A 231 3.44 4.03 -10.04
C VAL A 231 2.57 5.27 -10.00
N LYS A 232 2.48 6.03 -11.11
CA LYS A 232 1.41 7.01 -11.30
C LYS A 232 0.10 6.28 -11.60
N GLY A 233 -0.38 5.52 -10.63
CA GLY A 233 -1.43 4.55 -10.85
C GLY A 233 -2.82 5.16 -10.83
N LEU A 234 -3.81 4.31 -11.06
CA LEU A 234 -5.21 4.69 -10.95
C LEU A 234 -5.44 5.24 -9.54
N GLU A 235 -6.10 6.39 -9.40
CA GLU A 235 -6.44 7.07 -8.12
C GLU A 235 -5.34 7.13 -7.05
N GLY A 236 -4.06 7.02 -7.44
CA GLY A 236 -2.92 7.03 -6.54
C GLY A 236 -2.58 5.69 -5.89
N SER A 237 -3.14 4.56 -6.34
CA SER A 237 -2.67 3.22 -5.94
C SER A 237 -1.64 2.66 -6.94
N CYS A 238 -1.26 1.40 -6.76
CA CYS A 238 -0.19 0.74 -7.50
C CYS A 238 -0.62 0.17 -8.87
N ASP A 239 -1.87 0.38 -9.27
CA ASP A 239 -2.41 -0.22 -10.49
C ASP A 239 -2.01 0.58 -11.75
N LEU A 240 -1.37 -0.12 -12.70
CA LEU A 240 -1.05 0.38 -14.02
C LEU A 240 -2.34 0.65 -14.82
N PRO A 241 -2.46 1.84 -15.45
CA PRO A 241 -3.60 2.16 -16.30
C PRO A 241 -3.57 1.37 -17.61
N ARG A 242 -4.76 1.12 -18.18
CA ARG A 242 -4.95 0.58 -19.54
C ARG A 242 -5.36 1.62 -20.58
N GLU A 243 -5.92 2.74 -20.14
CA GLU A 243 -6.39 3.84 -21.00
C GLU A 243 -5.31 4.85 -21.40
N ARG A 244 -4.14 4.78 -20.74
CA ARG A 244 -3.04 5.73 -20.94
C ARG A 244 -1.71 5.07 -20.65
N THR A 245 -0.63 5.73 -21.06
CA THR A 245 0.75 5.36 -20.69
C THR A 245 0.89 5.24 -19.18
N ALA A 246 1.44 4.10 -18.73
CA ALA A 246 1.89 3.91 -17.37
C ALA A 246 3.19 4.69 -17.16
N ILE A 247 3.27 5.46 -16.08
CA ILE A 247 4.47 6.19 -15.66
C ILE A 247 4.93 5.57 -14.35
N ILE A 248 6.15 5.04 -14.35
CA ILE A 248 6.68 4.19 -13.30
C ILE A 248 8.08 4.69 -12.94
N GLY A 249 8.36 4.88 -11.66
CA GLY A 249 9.69 5.06 -11.12
C GLY A 249 10.19 3.74 -10.53
N LEU A 250 11.43 3.38 -10.82
CA LEU A 250 12.05 2.14 -10.40
C LEU A 250 13.31 2.46 -9.60
N GLY A 251 13.47 1.76 -8.48
CA GLY A 251 14.70 1.73 -7.71
C GLY A 251 15.22 0.30 -7.61
N ALA A 252 16.52 0.11 -7.84
CA ALA A 252 17.22 -1.12 -7.52
C ALA A 252 18.67 -0.80 -7.11
N PRO A 253 19.31 -1.63 -6.26
CA PRO A 253 20.70 -1.40 -5.82
C PRO A 253 21.70 -1.14 -6.95
N THR A 254 21.50 -1.75 -8.11
CA THR A 254 22.40 -1.68 -9.27
C THR A 254 22.05 -0.58 -10.27
N ILE A 255 20.82 -0.06 -10.26
CA ILE A 255 20.30 0.86 -11.28
C ILE A 255 20.24 2.30 -10.74
N GLY A 256 20.18 2.47 -9.41
CA GLY A 256 19.83 3.76 -8.81
C GLY A 256 18.35 4.03 -9.06
N PHE A 257 18.02 5.13 -9.74
CA PHE A 257 16.65 5.48 -10.13
C PHE A 257 16.48 5.47 -11.65
N GLU A 258 15.44 4.80 -12.14
CA GLU A 258 15.05 4.79 -13.54
C GLU A 258 13.57 5.16 -13.67
N ARG A 259 13.21 5.92 -14.71
CA ARG A 259 11.82 6.17 -15.06
C ARG A 259 11.44 5.36 -16.29
N LEU A 260 10.46 4.50 -16.12
CA LEU A 260 9.89 3.65 -17.15
C LEU A 260 8.53 4.19 -17.61
N THR A 261 8.32 4.21 -18.93
CA THR A 261 7.02 4.49 -19.54
C THR A 261 6.57 3.32 -20.38
N LEU A 262 5.40 2.75 -20.05
CA LEU A 262 4.86 1.61 -20.78
C LEU A 262 3.52 1.99 -21.42
N HIS A 263 3.38 1.75 -22.72
CA HIS A 263 2.10 1.91 -23.40
C HIS A 263 1.37 0.56 -23.41
N PRO A 264 0.15 0.47 -22.86
CA PRO A 264 -0.57 -0.81 -22.78
C PRO A 264 -0.85 -1.42 -24.16
N ARG A 265 -1.00 -0.59 -25.20
CA ARG A 265 -1.20 -1.04 -26.60
C ARG A 265 -0.04 -1.87 -27.14
N ASP A 266 1.20 -1.58 -26.71
CA ASP A 266 2.39 -2.27 -27.20
C ASP A 266 2.43 -3.72 -26.71
N TYR A 267 1.64 -4.03 -25.68
CA TYR A 267 1.50 -5.36 -25.07
C TYR A 267 0.12 -5.98 -25.29
N GLY A 268 -0.77 -5.33 -26.05
CA GLY A 268 -2.13 -5.82 -26.31
C GLY A 268 -3.12 -5.62 -25.16
N PHE A 269 -2.83 -4.73 -24.20
CA PHE A 269 -3.67 -4.47 -23.02
C PHE A 269 -4.37 -3.10 -23.04
N GLU A 270 -4.32 -2.37 -24.16
CA GLU A 270 -5.08 -1.12 -24.31
C GLU A 270 -6.58 -1.39 -24.14
N GLY A 271 -7.23 -0.52 -23.39
CA GLY A 271 -8.65 -0.66 -23.09
C GLY A 271 -9.09 0.24 -21.94
N LYS A 272 -10.37 0.18 -21.60
CA LYS A 272 -10.91 0.94 -20.47
C LYS A 272 -10.41 0.37 -19.15
N ASN A 273 -10.18 1.25 -18.18
CA ASN A 273 -9.96 0.82 -16.80
C ASN A 273 -11.30 0.28 -16.28
N VAL A 274 -11.26 -0.86 -15.59
CA VAL A 274 -12.47 -1.46 -15.03
C VAL A 274 -13.03 -0.53 -13.96
N ALA A 275 -14.30 -0.17 -14.10
CA ALA A 275 -14.99 0.68 -13.14
C ALA A 275 -15.16 -0.03 -11.79
N LEU A 276 -15.24 0.75 -10.73
CA LEU A 276 -15.60 0.22 -9.42
C LEU A 276 -17.06 -0.23 -9.43
N GLU A 277 -17.30 -1.45 -8.96
CA GLU A 277 -18.64 -1.97 -8.69
C GLU A 277 -18.85 -2.11 -7.17
N ALA A 278 -20.09 -2.35 -6.76
CA ALA A 278 -20.40 -2.68 -5.37
C ALA A 278 -19.64 -3.94 -4.94
N THR A 279 -19.22 -4.01 -3.68
CA THR A 279 -18.35 -5.07 -3.15
C THR A 279 -18.81 -6.49 -3.50
N PRO A 280 -20.09 -6.89 -3.36
CA PRO A 280 -20.53 -8.24 -3.72
C PRO A 280 -20.31 -8.56 -5.20
N THR A 281 -20.71 -7.65 -6.10
CA THR A 281 -20.53 -7.82 -7.55
C THR A 281 -19.05 -7.86 -7.93
N PHE A 282 -18.23 -7.01 -7.31
CA PHE A 282 -16.80 -7.02 -7.57
C PHE A 282 -16.12 -8.31 -7.07
N VAL A 283 -16.59 -8.88 -5.95
CA VAL A 283 -16.13 -10.18 -5.45
C VAL A 283 -16.47 -11.31 -6.43
N GLU A 284 -17.66 -11.33 -7.01
CA GLU A 284 -18.03 -12.27 -8.08
C GLU A 284 -17.13 -12.11 -9.32
N ALA A 285 -16.80 -10.86 -9.69
CA ALA A 285 -15.86 -10.59 -10.77
C ALA A 285 -14.44 -11.09 -10.45
N MET A 286 -13.96 -10.92 -9.22
CA MET A 286 -12.68 -11.48 -8.77
C MET A 286 -12.69 -13.01 -8.84
N LEU A 287 -13.74 -13.67 -8.36
CA LEU A 287 -13.89 -15.13 -8.42
C LEU A 287 -13.92 -15.64 -9.87
N THR A 288 -14.54 -14.88 -10.78
CA THR A 288 -14.52 -15.14 -12.23
C THR A 288 -13.09 -15.13 -12.78
N VAL A 289 -12.29 -14.12 -12.42
CA VAL A 289 -10.87 -14.05 -12.81
C VAL A 289 -10.06 -15.21 -12.23
N LEU A 290 -10.28 -15.54 -10.95
CA LEU A 290 -9.60 -16.66 -10.29
C LEU A 290 -9.95 -18.01 -10.91
N ALA A 291 -11.18 -18.18 -11.41
CA ALA A 291 -11.61 -19.35 -12.17
C ALA A 291 -11.05 -19.40 -13.62
N GLY A 292 -10.14 -18.48 -13.97
CA GLY A 292 -9.49 -18.41 -15.28
C GLY A 292 -10.41 -17.95 -16.41
N GLN A 293 -11.57 -17.37 -16.09
CA GLN A 293 -12.55 -16.95 -17.08
C GLN A 293 -12.20 -15.57 -17.66
N PRO A 294 -12.21 -15.40 -19.00
CA PRO A 294 -11.91 -14.13 -19.64
C PRO A 294 -12.85 -12.99 -19.19
N SER A 295 -12.27 -11.85 -18.83
CA SER A 295 -13.00 -10.62 -18.51
C SER A 295 -12.08 -9.39 -18.63
N GLU A 296 -12.65 -8.19 -18.64
CA GLU A 296 -11.84 -6.94 -18.60
C GLU A 296 -11.03 -6.82 -17.29
N LEU A 297 -11.55 -7.39 -16.19
CA LEU A 297 -10.82 -7.48 -14.92
C LEU A 297 -9.63 -8.44 -15.05
N MET A 298 -9.79 -9.56 -15.77
CA MET A 298 -8.68 -10.46 -16.09
C MET A 298 -7.61 -9.74 -16.91
N GLN A 299 -7.98 -8.96 -17.93
CA GLN A 299 -7.01 -8.18 -18.72
C GLN A 299 -6.22 -7.20 -17.86
N SER A 300 -6.91 -6.51 -16.93
CA SER A 300 -6.26 -5.59 -15.98
C SER A 300 -5.34 -6.32 -15.01
N THR A 301 -5.73 -7.52 -14.59
CA THR A 301 -4.94 -8.40 -13.71
C THR A 301 -3.71 -8.95 -14.42
N LEU A 302 -3.81 -9.35 -15.69
CA LEU A 302 -2.67 -9.82 -16.49
C LEU A 302 -1.65 -8.72 -16.76
N TRP A 303 -2.13 -7.52 -17.12
CA TRP A 303 -1.27 -6.35 -17.36
C TRP A 303 -0.44 -5.99 -16.12
N ASN A 304 -1.10 -5.88 -14.98
CA ASN A 304 -0.45 -5.54 -13.72
C ASN A 304 0.36 -6.71 -13.16
N GLY A 305 -0.20 -7.92 -13.20
CA GLY A 305 0.41 -9.14 -12.72
C GLY A 305 1.71 -9.46 -13.42
N GLY A 306 1.72 -9.39 -14.76
CA GLY A 306 2.94 -9.60 -15.53
C GLY A 306 4.03 -8.57 -15.24
N PHE A 307 3.64 -7.30 -15.07
CA PHE A 307 4.56 -6.27 -14.63
C PHE A 307 5.16 -6.56 -13.26
N TYR A 308 4.34 -6.94 -12.28
CA TYR A 308 4.85 -7.23 -10.94
C TYR A 308 5.66 -8.54 -10.88
N LEU A 309 5.31 -9.58 -11.65
CA LEU A 309 6.12 -10.80 -11.77
C LEU A 309 7.52 -10.51 -12.33
N TRP A 310 7.61 -9.63 -13.33
CA TRP A 310 8.90 -9.13 -13.81
C TRP A 310 9.63 -8.32 -12.74
N ARG A 311 8.93 -7.38 -12.08
CA ARG A 311 9.58 -6.49 -11.11
C ARG A 311 10.02 -7.15 -9.82
N CYS A 312 9.33 -8.20 -9.37
CA CYS A 312 9.76 -9.01 -8.23
C CYS A 312 10.93 -9.96 -8.57
N GLY A 313 11.31 -10.06 -9.86
CA GLY A 313 12.40 -10.91 -10.33
C GLY A 313 12.02 -12.36 -10.61
N SER A 314 10.73 -12.72 -10.54
CA SER A 314 10.23 -14.06 -10.88
C SER A 314 10.26 -14.30 -12.40
N CYS A 315 10.09 -13.24 -13.20
CA CYS A 315 10.18 -13.30 -14.65
C CYS A 315 11.26 -12.35 -15.20
N ARG A 316 11.86 -12.71 -16.35
CA ARG A 316 12.99 -11.95 -16.94
C ARG A 316 12.56 -10.71 -17.74
N SER A 317 11.30 -10.65 -18.16
CA SER A 317 10.72 -9.51 -18.88
C SER A 317 9.23 -9.37 -18.59
N LEU A 318 8.65 -8.23 -18.97
CA LEU A 318 7.21 -7.99 -18.86
C LEU A 318 6.40 -9.01 -19.66
N GLU A 319 6.82 -9.35 -20.88
CA GLU A 319 6.15 -10.32 -21.74
C GLU A 319 6.17 -11.71 -21.10
N ALA A 320 7.31 -12.14 -20.56
CA ALA A 320 7.41 -13.39 -19.82
C ALA A 320 6.50 -13.40 -18.59
N GLY A 321 6.45 -12.27 -17.87
CA GLY A 321 5.54 -12.09 -16.74
C GLY A 321 4.07 -12.18 -17.14
N ILE A 322 3.68 -11.58 -18.27
CA ILE A 322 2.30 -11.65 -18.77
C ILE A 322 1.91 -13.09 -19.14
N GLN A 323 2.81 -13.83 -19.81
CA GLN A 323 2.55 -15.23 -20.15
C GLN A 323 2.43 -16.09 -18.89
N GLU A 324 3.29 -15.88 -17.90
CA GLU A 324 3.22 -16.61 -16.65
C GLU A 324 1.95 -16.26 -15.86
N ALA A 325 1.58 -14.97 -15.78
CA ALA A 325 0.34 -14.55 -15.14
C ALA A 325 -0.88 -15.22 -15.78
N LYS A 326 -0.90 -15.30 -17.12
CA LYS A 326 -1.94 -15.99 -17.88
C LYS A 326 -1.98 -17.46 -17.52
N ARG A 327 -0.83 -18.14 -17.58
CA ARG A 327 -0.72 -19.57 -17.24
C ARG A 327 -1.24 -19.85 -15.84
N LEU A 328 -0.77 -19.12 -14.83
CA LEU A 328 -1.16 -19.30 -13.42
C LEU A 328 -2.68 -19.15 -13.21
N LEU A 329 -3.31 -18.19 -13.88
CA LEU A 329 -4.77 -17.99 -13.80
C LEU A 329 -5.53 -19.07 -14.56
N THR A 330 -5.18 -19.37 -15.81
CA THR A 330 -5.93 -20.31 -16.65
C THR A 330 -5.78 -21.76 -16.22
N GLU A 331 -4.66 -22.13 -15.60
CA GLU A 331 -4.44 -23.46 -15.01
C GLU A 331 -5.05 -23.59 -13.60
N GLY A 332 -5.69 -22.54 -13.08
CA GLY A 332 -6.38 -22.56 -11.78
C GLY A 332 -5.44 -22.53 -10.56
N LEU A 333 -4.15 -22.24 -10.76
CA LEU A 333 -3.15 -22.23 -9.69
C LEU A 333 -3.37 -21.07 -8.71
N VAL A 334 -3.82 -19.91 -9.21
CA VAL A 334 -4.15 -18.76 -8.34
C VAL A 334 -5.41 -19.03 -7.51
N LEU A 335 -6.41 -19.73 -8.07
CA LEU A 335 -7.57 -20.18 -7.30
C LEU A 335 -7.16 -21.20 -6.23
N GLN A 336 -6.23 -22.10 -6.53
CA GLN A 336 -5.68 -23.02 -5.54
C GLN A 336 -4.95 -22.25 -4.43
N LYS A 337 -4.19 -21.19 -4.75
CA LYS A 337 -3.57 -20.32 -3.75
C LYS A 337 -4.60 -19.64 -2.85
N LEU A 338 -5.74 -19.18 -3.37
CA LEU A 338 -6.83 -18.67 -2.54
C LEU A 338 -7.35 -19.75 -1.57
N ARG A 339 -7.58 -20.96 -2.05
CA ARG A 339 -8.03 -22.09 -1.21
C ARG A 339 -7.00 -22.45 -0.14
N ASP A 340 -5.72 -22.41 -0.47
CA ASP A 340 -4.64 -22.62 0.50
C ASP A 340 -4.63 -21.53 1.57
N LEU A 341 -4.80 -20.27 1.17
CA LEU A 341 -4.89 -19.14 2.09
C LEU A 341 -6.10 -19.28 3.03
N GLN A 342 -7.27 -19.62 2.49
CA GLN A 342 -8.47 -19.90 3.29
C GLN A 342 -8.24 -21.06 4.27
N ARG A 343 -7.65 -22.16 3.82
CA ARG A 343 -7.38 -23.33 4.66
C ARG A 343 -6.48 -23.00 5.86
N VAL A 344 -5.51 -22.11 5.70
CA VAL A 344 -4.63 -21.67 6.79
C VAL A 344 -5.31 -20.61 7.67
N ALA A 345 -6.01 -19.65 7.08
CA ALA A 345 -6.60 -18.52 7.82
C ALA A 345 -7.89 -18.89 8.57
N THR A 346 -8.80 -19.65 7.97
CA THR A 346 -10.14 -19.91 8.53
C THR A 346 -10.13 -20.54 9.92
N PRO A 347 -9.32 -21.56 10.24
CA PRO A 347 -9.24 -22.10 11.60
C PRO A 347 -8.79 -21.07 12.63
N LEU A 348 -7.91 -20.13 12.23
CA LEU A 348 -7.40 -19.07 13.10
C LEU A 348 -8.45 -18.00 13.38
N GLN A 349 -9.33 -17.72 12.41
CA GLN A 349 -10.43 -16.78 12.56
C GLN A 349 -11.53 -17.28 13.52
N LEU A 350 -11.64 -18.60 13.71
CA LEU A 350 -12.63 -19.23 14.60
C LEU A 350 -12.10 -19.53 16.01
N ALA A 351 -10.81 -19.27 16.26
CA ALA A 351 -10.16 -19.54 17.54
C ALA A 351 -10.36 -18.43 18.60
N HIS A 352 -11.22 -17.45 18.28
CA HIS A 352 -11.63 -16.31 19.10
C HIS A 352 -13.15 -16.33 19.25
#